data_AF-A0A0B2V181-F1
#
_entry.id   AF-A0A0B2V181-F1
#
_cell.length_a   1.000
_cell.length_b   1.000
_cell.length_c   1.000
_cell.angle_alpha   90.00
_cell.angle_beta   90.00
_cell.angle_gamma   90.00
#
_symmetry.space_group_name_H-M   'P 1'
#
loop_
_entity.id
_entity.type
_entity.pdbx_description
1 polymer ?
#
loop_
_entity_poly.entity_id
_entity_poly.type
_entity_poly.pdbx_seq_one_letter_code
_entity_poly.pdbx_strand_id
1 'polypeptide(L)'
;MQVGVRSYAALLLSLMLLAAIAHCSVRKTHPIELTIDSGSIRGEYLTIGANDFAVFKGIPYAAPPVGSLRFQMPELPAKWRGVMNATQYSAMCAQKPRTRETDPAHLYRIHISEDCLYLNVFAPPQFTNDTYPVIVWIHGGGFQSGSSSDYPQEAILNNFVSRKVIFVSLNYRLGPLGFISTGDGVIPGNNGLWDQILALKWVKANAHVFGGDPDNISLMGHGSGAACASLLALSPRAEGLFQRIVLMSGTALSPGTVRDTAINATWALDRKLHCRSFNSSELLECFRKQLKDEILDVVRTQYDDYEEFVPIVDGIGGVLPESPEMLASYRRKIPIMVGTTRDESTLRIGMSAYVRFPLLKFSLTDLLFLKARSESK
;
A
#
# COMPACT_ATOMS: atom_id res chain seq x y z
N MET A 1 19.01 18.83 56.69
CA MET A 1 19.63 19.00 55.35
C MET A 1 18.81 18.33 54.22
N GLN A 2 17.47 18.41 54.26
CA GLN A 2 16.57 17.68 53.33
C GLN A 2 15.49 18.56 52.66
N VAL A 3 15.44 19.86 53.00
CA VAL A 3 14.41 20.78 52.49
C VAL A 3 14.84 21.42 51.15
N GLY A 4 16.14 21.47 50.84
CA GLY A 4 16.66 22.08 49.61
C GLY A 4 16.48 21.24 48.34
N VAL A 5 16.53 19.91 48.43
CA VAL A 5 16.59 19.02 47.24
C VAL A 5 15.23 18.91 46.52
N ARG A 6 14.11 19.06 47.25
CA ARG A 6 12.76 18.99 46.67
C ARG A 6 12.43 20.20 45.78
N SER A 7 12.97 21.40 46.07
CA SER A 7 12.75 22.60 45.26
C SER A 7 13.44 22.54 43.91
N TYR A 8 14.67 22.00 43.84
CA TYR A 8 15.41 21.89 42.57
C TYR A 8 14.79 20.85 41.62
N ALA A 9 14.25 19.75 42.15
CA ALA A 9 13.56 18.74 41.34
C ALA A 9 12.26 19.27 40.71
N ALA A 10 11.49 20.08 41.47
CA ALA A 10 10.29 20.73 40.96
C ALA A 10 10.61 21.79 39.89
N LEU A 11 11.71 22.54 40.05
CA LEU A 11 12.17 23.52 39.06
C LEU A 11 12.68 22.85 37.76
N LEU A 12 13.38 21.72 37.88
CA LEU A 12 13.84 20.95 36.72
C LEU A 12 12.67 20.30 35.98
N LEU A 13 11.67 19.76 36.69
CA LEU A 13 10.46 19.23 36.06
C LEU A 13 9.65 20.32 35.33
N SER A 14 9.53 21.52 35.91
CA SER A 14 8.81 22.62 35.27
C SER A 14 9.57 23.17 34.05
N LEU A 15 10.90 23.24 34.11
CA LEU A 15 11.75 23.58 32.96
C LEU A 15 11.69 22.52 31.84
N MET A 16 11.64 21.23 32.18
CA MET A 16 11.43 20.17 31.18
C MET A 16 10.02 20.20 30.59
N LEU A 17 8.99 20.49 31.38
CA LEU A 17 7.62 20.69 30.88
C LEU A 17 7.55 21.89 29.93
N LEU A 18 8.18 23.01 30.30
CA LEU A 18 8.24 24.22 29.46
C LEU A 18 9.04 23.98 28.17
N ALA A 19 10.12 23.19 28.21
CA ALA A 19 10.87 22.80 27.02
C ALA A 19 10.07 21.84 26.11
N ALA A 20 9.28 20.93 26.70
CA ALA A 20 8.37 20.04 25.97
C ALA A 20 7.19 20.81 25.33
N ILE A 21 6.67 21.84 26.01
CA ILE A 21 5.64 22.74 25.47
C ILE A 21 6.23 23.64 24.36
N ALA A 22 7.49 24.07 24.47
CA ALA A 22 8.16 24.88 23.46
C ALA A 22 8.49 24.14 22.15
N HIS A 23 8.48 22.80 22.16
CA HIS A 23 8.60 21.97 20.95
C HIS A 23 7.26 21.57 20.34
N CYS A 24 6.14 22.12 20.84
CA CYS A 24 4.86 22.00 20.16
C CYS A 24 4.88 22.92 18.93
N SER A 25 5.43 22.41 17.82
CA SER A 25 5.32 23.09 16.52
C SER A 25 3.84 23.28 16.23
N VAL A 26 3.35 24.52 16.30
CA VAL A 26 1.96 24.86 16.04
C VAL A 26 1.67 24.51 14.58
N ARG A 27 1.02 23.36 14.35
CA ARG A 27 0.45 23.02 13.04
C ARG A 27 -0.68 24.00 12.75
N LYS A 28 -0.40 25.00 11.92
CA LYS A 28 -1.44 25.84 11.31
C LYS A 28 -2.01 25.07 10.13
N THR A 29 -3.33 24.91 10.12
CA THR A 29 -4.04 24.26 9.02
C THR A 29 -5.04 25.23 8.41
N HIS A 30 -5.06 25.32 7.09
CA HIS A 30 -5.98 26.18 6.33
C HIS A 30 -6.65 25.37 5.21
N PRO A 31 -7.96 25.49 4.98
CA PRO A 31 -8.63 24.70 3.96
C PRO A 31 -8.18 25.13 2.56
N ILE A 32 -8.07 24.16 1.65
CA ILE A 32 -7.88 24.38 0.22
C ILE A 32 -8.90 23.56 -0.55
N GLU A 33 -9.51 24.15 -1.57
CA GLU A 33 -10.44 23.46 -2.45
C GLU A 33 -9.88 23.37 -3.87
N LEU A 34 -9.94 22.17 -4.43
CA LEU A 34 -9.56 21.88 -5.82
C LEU A 34 -10.70 21.13 -6.51
N THR A 35 -10.76 21.21 -7.83
CA THR A 35 -11.74 20.45 -8.62
C THR A 35 -11.01 19.43 -9.46
N ILE A 36 -11.31 18.15 -9.21
CA ILE A 36 -10.84 16.99 -9.98
C ILE A 36 -11.97 16.48 -10.88
N ASP A 37 -11.69 15.53 -11.77
CA ASP A 37 -12.65 15.02 -12.76
C ASP A 37 -13.98 14.51 -12.19
N SER A 38 -13.93 13.97 -10.96
CA SER A 38 -15.06 13.37 -10.26
C SER A 38 -15.86 14.36 -9.41
N GLY A 39 -15.32 15.56 -9.15
CA GLY A 39 -15.96 16.60 -8.33
C GLY A 39 -14.98 17.46 -7.54
N SER A 40 -15.49 18.38 -6.73
CA SER A 40 -14.66 19.26 -5.90
C SER A 40 -14.25 18.55 -4.60
N ILE A 41 -13.01 18.78 -4.17
CA ILE A 41 -12.42 18.22 -2.94
C ILE A 41 -11.88 19.34 -2.06
N ARG A 42 -11.95 19.16 -0.73
CA ARG A 42 -11.36 20.05 0.27
C ARG A 42 -10.22 19.34 1.00
N GLY A 43 -9.00 19.78 0.78
CA GLY A 43 -7.82 19.37 1.54
C GLY A 43 -7.42 20.40 2.59
N GLU A 44 -6.17 20.32 3.03
CA GLU A 44 -5.58 21.22 4.01
C GLU A 44 -4.17 21.67 3.58
N TYR A 45 -3.89 22.97 3.73
CA TYR A 45 -2.53 23.45 3.84
C TYR A 45 -1.98 23.11 5.22
N LEU A 46 -0.74 22.61 5.26
CA LEU A 46 -0.02 22.25 6.48
C LEU A 46 1.34 22.93 6.49
N THR A 47 1.62 23.69 7.54
CA THR A 47 2.96 24.25 7.78
C THR A 47 3.77 23.32 8.68
N ILE A 48 4.94 22.88 8.23
CA ILE A 48 5.93 22.16 9.05
C ILE A 48 7.26 22.91 8.99
N GLY A 49 7.69 23.46 10.12
CA GLY A 49 8.86 24.35 10.16
C GLY A 49 8.60 25.63 9.36
N ALA A 50 9.43 25.88 8.33
CA ALA A 50 9.31 27.04 7.44
C ALA A 50 8.66 26.70 6.09
N ASN A 51 8.18 25.47 5.90
CA ASN A 51 7.61 25.00 4.64
C ASN A 51 6.10 24.79 4.76
N ASP A 52 5.38 25.25 3.74
CA ASP A 52 3.96 24.97 3.56
C ASP A 52 3.78 23.82 2.57
N PHE A 53 2.76 23.00 2.80
CA PHE A 53 2.41 21.84 1.99
C PHE A 53 0.92 21.80 1.78
N ALA A 54 0.46 21.26 0.66
CA ALA A 54 -0.95 20.95 0.45
C ALA A 54 -1.18 19.44 0.53
N VAL A 55 -2.18 19.04 1.31
CA VAL A 55 -2.46 17.63 1.59
C VAL A 55 -3.92 17.32 1.35
N PHE A 56 -4.15 16.25 0.58
CA PHE A 56 -5.46 15.69 0.30
C PHE A 56 -5.40 14.18 0.58
N LYS A 57 -6.32 13.67 1.37
CA LYS A 57 -6.36 12.26 1.83
C LYS A 57 -7.74 11.67 1.58
N GLY A 58 -7.78 10.36 1.33
CA GLY A 58 -9.03 9.63 1.16
C GLY A 58 -9.81 10.03 -0.09
N ILE A 59 -9.13 10.29 -1.21
CA ILE A 59 -9.79 10.57 -2.50
C ILE A 59 -10.14 9.24 -3.18
N PRO A 60 -11.41 8.97 -3.52
CA PRO A 60 -11.79 7.75 -4.21
C PRO A 60 -11.31 7.80 -5.66
N TYR A 61 -10.52 6.81 -6.06
CA TYR A 61 -10.12 6.64 -7.47
C TYR A 61 -10.94 5.55 -8.18
N ALA A 62 -11.72 4.77 -7.43
CA ALA A 62 -12.60 3.72 -7.93
C ALA A 62 -13.89 3.65 -7.11
N ALA A 63 -14.92 3.01 -7.65
CA ALA A 63 -16.12 2.63 -6.91
C ALA A 63 -15.77 1.59 -5.81
N PRO A 64 -16.47 1.60 -4.66
CA PRO A 64 -16.27 0.61 -3.60
C PRO A 64 -16.45 -0.83 -4.14
N PRO A 65 -15.47 -1.74 -4.00
CA PRO A 65 -15.52 -3.09 -4.57
C PRO A 65 -16.34 -4.06 -3.70
N VAL A 66 -17.57 -3.65 -3.34
CA VAL A 66 -18.49 -4.38 -2.47
C VAL A 66 -19.69 -4.92 -3.25
N GLY A 67 -20.42 -5.88 -2.67
CA GLY A 67 -21.61 -6.44 -3.29
C GLY A 67 -21.31 -7.08 -4.65
N SER A 68 -21.97 -6.62 -5.71
CA SER A 68 -21.74 -7.10 -7.08
C SER A 68 -20.34 -6.78 -7.62
N LEU A 69 -19.67 -5.73 -7.14
CA LEU A 69 -18.32 -5.35 -7.58
C LEU A 69 -17.22 -6.18 -6.89
N ARG A 70 -17.59 -6.98 -5.88
CA ARG A 70 -16.64 -7.89 -5.23
C ARG A 70 -16.09 -8.90 -6.23
N PHE A 71 -14.77 -9.07 -6.23
CA PHE A 71 -13.99 -9.91 -7.16
C PHE A 71 -14.05 -9.50 -8.64
N GLN A 72 -14.60 -8.32 -8.95
CA GLN A 72 -14.61 -7.78 -10.30
C GLN A 72 -13.51 -6.73 -10.48
N MET A 73 -13.21 -6.40 -11.73
CA MET A 73 -12.36 -5.26 -12.05
C MET A 73 -12.91 -3.98 -11.42
N PRO A 74 -12.06 -3.04 -10.98
CA PRO A 74 -12.51 -1.79 -10.39
C PRO A 74 -13.21 -0.92 -11.44
N GLU A 75 -14.29 -0.28 -11.03
CA GLU A 75 -15.03 0.69 -11.84
C GLU A 75 -14.71 2.12 -11.42
N LEU A 76 -14.96 3.09 -12.30
CA LEU A 76 -14.80 4.50 -11.96
C LEU A 76 -15.73 4.90 -10.80
N PRO A 77 -15.28 5.80 -9.91
CA PRO A 77 -16.14 6.26 -8.82
C PRO A 77 -17.30 7.10 -9.39
N ALA A 78 -18.42 7.09 -8.69
CA ALA A 78 -19.52 8.00 -8.99
C ALA A 78 -19.05 9.46 -8.82
N LYS A 79 -19.46 10.33 -9.74
CA LYS A 79 -19.27 11.78 -9.57
C LYS A 79 -20.15 12.29 -8.44
N TRP A 80 -19.64 13.24 -7.65
CA TRP A 80 -20.41 13.85 -6.56
C TRP A 80 -20.73 15.32 -6.84
N ARG A 81 -21.74 15.83 -6.16
CA ARG A 81 -22.07 17.26 -6.11
C ARG A 81 -21.56 17.86 -4.80
N GLY A 82 -21.21 19.14 -4.83
CA GLY A 82 -20.63 19.82 -3.68
C GLY A 82 -19.15 19.47 -3.48
N VAL A 83 -18.65 19.74 -2.27
CA VAL A 83 -17.23 19.59 -1.92
C VAL A 83 -17.05 18.42 -0.97
N MET A 84 -16.31 17.40 -1.42
CA MET A 84 -15.96 16.23 -0.60
C MET A 84 -14.80 16.58 0.33
N ASN A 85 -14.91 16.21 1.61
CA ASN A 85 -13.83 16.42 2.56
C ASN A 85 -12.69 15.39 2.33
N ALA A 86 -11.51 15.86 1.98
CA ALA A 86 -10.31 15.08 1.71
C ALA A 86 -9.20 15.38 2.73
N THR A 87 -9.53 15.45 4.03
CA THR A 87 -8.59 15.77 5.12
C THR A 87 -8.25 14.56 6.00
N GLN A 88 -8.88 13.41 5.76
CA GLN A 88 -8.69 12.19 6.55
C GLN A 88 -8.32 11.01 5.66
N TYR A 89 -7.48 10.11 6.18
CA TYR A 89 -7.21 8.85 5.50
C TYR A 89 -8.47 7.99 5.45
N SER A 90 -8.65 7.26 4.35
CA SER A 90 -9.70 6.25 4.22
C SER A 90 -9.38 4.99 5.03
N ALA A 91 -10.32 4.04 5.01
CA ALA A 91 -10.08 2.69 5.50
C ALA A 91 -8.88 2.02 4.79
N MET A 92 -8.16 1.19 5.53
CA MET A 92 -7.24 0.19 4.97
C MET A 92 -8.06 -0.92 4.28
N CYS A 93 -7.48 -1.54 3.25
CA CYS A 93 -8.11 -2.70 2.63
C CYS A 93 -8.21 -3.89 3.59
N ALA A 94 -9.26 -4.67 3.43
CA ALA A 94 -9.51 -5.93 4.12
C ALA A 94 -8.25 -6.83 4.17
N GLN A 95 -7.76 -7.05 5.38
CA GLN A 95 -6.55 -7.82 5.69
C GLN A 95 -6.61 -8.32 7.14
N LYS A 96 -5.85 -9.37 7.47
CA LYS A 96 -5.71 -9.78 8.88
C LYS A 96 -5.00 -8.65 9.65
N PRO A 97 -5.53 -8.22 10.82
CA PRO A 97 -4.87 -7.20 11.64
C PRO A 97 -3.42 -7.59 11.93
N ARG A 98 -2.49 -6.64 11.79
CA ARG A 98 -1.05 -6.88 11.95
C ARG A 98 -0.62 -7.21 13.38
N THR A 99 -1.48 -7.03 14.38
CA THR A 99 -1.14 -7.28 15.79
C THR A 99 -2.19 -8.13 16.50
N ARG A 100 -1.69 -9.07 17.30
CA ARG A 100 -2.38 -9.69 18.44
C ARG A 100 -2.22 -8.84 19.72
N GLU A 101 -1.85 -7.57 19.59
CA GLU A 101 -1.34 -6.77 20.71
C GLU A 101 -2.43 -5.91 21.36
N THR A 102 -2.45 -6.02 22.69
CA THR A 102 -3.37 -5.46 23.66
C THR A 102 -3.18 -3.96 23.89
N ASP A 103 -3.01 -3.16 22.83
CA ASP A 103 -3.08 -1.69 22.93
C ASP A 103 -4.43 -1.19 22.39
N PRO A 104 -5.40 -0.87 23.27
CA PRO A 104 -6.68 -0.31 22.87
C PRO A 104 -6.53 0.95 22.00
N ALA A 105 -5.50 1.77 22.19
CA ALA A 105 -5.30 3.00 21.43
C ALA A 105 -4.90 2.75 19.96
N HIS A 106 -4.25 1.62 19.67
CA HIS A 106 -3.94 1.19 18.29
C HIS A 106 -5.11 0.48 17.62
N LEU A 107 -5.94 -0.26 18.37
CA LEU A 107 -7.12 -0.95 17.85
C LEU A 107 -8.19 0.02 17.29
N TYR A 108 -8.39 1.18 17.93
CA TYR A 108 -9.31 2.22 17.40
C TYR A 108 -8.80 2.92 16.13
N ARG A 109 -7.51 2.78 15.78
CA ARG A 109 -6.89 3.44 14.61
C ARG A 109 -6.88 2.58 13.34
N ILE A 110 -7.19 1.30 13.44
CA ILE A 110 -7.16 0.37 12.32
C ILE A 110 -8.58 0.22 11.77
N HIS A 111 -9.00 1.17 10.93
CA HIS A 111 -10.26 1.05 10.19
C HIS A 111 -10.03 0.20 8.94
N ILE A 112 -10.50 -1.06 8.95
CA ILE A 112 -10.35 -2.02 7.85
C ILE A 112 -11.71 -2.24 7.15
N SER A 113 -11.75 -2.00 5.84
CA SER A 113 -12.96 -2.12 5.01
C SER A 113 -12.66 -2.75 3.65
N GLU A 114 -13.69 -3.30 3.00
CA GLU A 114 -13.63 -3.62 1.57
C GLU A 114 -13.78 -2.36 0.71
N ASP A 115 -14.47 -1.35 1.22
CA ASP A 115 -14.45 -0.01 0.66
C ASP A 115 -13.13 0.68 1.02
N CYS A 116 -12.11 0.45 0.20
CA CYS A 116 -10.74 0.87 0.47
C CYS A 116 -9.98 1.46 -0.73
N LEU A 117 -10.63 1.62 -1.89
CA LEU A 117 -9.98 2.08 -3.13
C LEU A 117 -9.82 3.60 -3.19
N TYR A 118 -8.96 4.11 -2.31
CA TYR A 118 -8.66 5.52 -2.16
C TYR A 118 -7.16 5.79 -2.31
N LEU A 119 -6.84 7.03 -2.63
CA LEU A 119 -5.48 7.55 -2.67
C LEU A 119 -5.37 8.87 -1.90
N ASN A 120 -4.13 9.27 -1.65
CA ASN A 120 -3.76 10.50 -0.97
C ASN A 120 -2.72 11.24 -1.83
N VAL A 121 -2.82 12.57 -1.88
CA VAL A 121 -1.92 13.44 -2.62
C VAL A 121 -1.27 14.43 -1.66
N PHE A 122 0.06 14.46 -1.68
CA PHE A 122 0.89 15.41 -0.94
C PHE A 122 1.66 16.24 -1.96
N ALA A 123 1.41 17.55 -1.98
CA ALA A 123 1.90 18.44 -3.03
C ALA A 123 2.57 19.69 -2.44
N PRO A 124 3.49 20.32 -3.19
CA PRO A 124 3.94 21.68 -2.89
C PRO A 124 2.75 22.65 -2.83
N PRO A 125 2.87 23.80 -2.14
CA PRO A 125 1.75 24.70 -1.89
C PRO A 125 1.39 25.57 -3.11
N GLN A 126 2.22 25.58 -4.15
CA GLN A 126 2.05 26.39 -5.35
C GLN A 126 1.57 25.50 -6.49
N PHE A 127 0.47 25.87 -7.15
CA PHE A 127 -0.14 25.06 -8.22
C PHE A 127 -0.11 25.76 -9.58
N THR A 128 0.48 26.95 -9.65
CA THR A 128 0.48 27.80 -10.85
C THR A 128 1.86 27.78 -11.50
N ASN A 129 1.89 27.48 -12.80
CA ASN A 129 3.05 27.49 -13.71
C ASN A 129 4.18 26.49 -13.45
N ASP A 130 4.29 25.88 -12.27
CA ASP A 130 5.22 24.78 -12.01
C ASP A 130 4.59 23.44 -12.41
N THR A 131 5.35 22.59 -13.09
CA THR A 131 4.97 21.19 -13.39
C THR A 131 5.89 20.25 -12.61
N TYR A 132 5.45 19.83 -11.42
CA TYR A 132 6.25 18.97 -10.54
C TYR A 132 6.28 17.52 -11.02
N PRO A 133 7.41 16.82 -10.90
CA PRO A 133 7.44 15.36 -11.05
C PRO A 133 6.52 14.71 -10.02
N VAL A 134 5.86 13.62 -10.43
CA VAL A 134 4.92 12.87 -9.59
C VAL A 134 5.53 11.51 -9.25
N ILE A 135 5.61 11.19 -7.96
CA ILE A 135 5.90 9.85 -7.48
C ILE A 135 4.60 9.20 -7.03
N VAL A 136 4.28 8.04 -7.60
CA VAL A 136 3.19 7.19 -7.14
C VAL A 136 3.79 6.05 -6.34
N TRP A 137 3.43 5.95 -5.07
CA TRP A 137 3.92 4.96 -4.12
C TRP A 137 2.95 3.78 -3.99
N ILE A 138 3.45 2.58 -4.30
CA ILE A 138 2.77 1.31 -4.06
C ILE A 138 3.37 0.66 -2.82
N HIS A 139 2.54 0.51 -1.78
CA HIS A 139 2.98 -0.13 -0.54
C HIS A 139 3.22 -1.63 -0.73
N GLY A 140 4.16 -2.16 0.06
CA GLY A 140 4.43 -3.60 0.16
C GLY A 140 3.48 -4.33 1.11
N GLY A 141 3.85 -5.56 1.49
CA GLY A 141 3.12 -6.40 2.44
C GLY A 141 2.71 -7.78 1.90
N GLY A 142 3.45 -8.30 0.91
CA GLY A 142 3.27 -9.66 0.38
C GLY A 142 1.96 -9.85 -0.37
N PHE A 143 1.37 -8.76 -0.87
CA PHE A 143 0.01 -8.71 -1.41
C PHE A 143 -1.10 -9.01 -0.38
N GLN A 144 -0.76 -9.35 0.87
CA GLN A 144 -1.74 -9.75 1.91
C GLN A 144 -2.08 -8.62 2.89
N SER A 145 -1.17 -7.66 3.07
CA SER A 145 -1.31 -6.59 4.06
C SER A 145 -0.72 -5.27 3.57
N GLY A 146 -0.97 -4.20 4.30
CA GLY A 146 -0.43 -2.86 4.06
C GLY A 146 -1.50 -1.82 3.79
N SER A 147 -1.07 -0.57 3.85
CA SER A 147 -1.89 0.59 3.55
C SER A 147 -1.03 1.76 3.10
N SER A 148 -1.63 2.63 2.31
CA SER A 148 -1.13 3.98 2.01
C SER A 148 -0.94 4.86 3.25
N SER A 149 -1.60 4.53 4.36
CA SER A 149 -1.51 5.21 5.65
C SER A 149 -0.44 4.65 6.60
N ASP A 150 0.31 3.62 6.20
CA ASP A 150 1.38 3.03 7.03
C ASP A 150 2.59 3.97 7.22
N TYR A 151 2.73 4.96 6.34
CA TYR A 151 3.89 5.83 6.28
C TYR A 151 3.59 7.17 6.97
N PRO A 152 4.43 7.64 7.90
CA PRO A 152 4.21 8.92 8.56
C PRO A 152 4.14 10.08 7.56
N GLN A 153 3.03 10.83 7.61
CA GLN A 153 2.81 11.98 6.73
C GLN A 153 3.99 12.97 6.75
N GLU A 154 4.55 13.25 7.93
CA GLU A 154 5.69 14.16 8.09
C GLU A 154 6.93 13.67 7.35
N ALA A 155 7.17 12.36 7.33
CA ALA A 155 8.29 11.78 6.58
C ALA A 155 8.09 11.95 5.07
N ILE A 156 6.86 11.82 4.57
CA ILE A 156 6.54 12.06 3.16
C ILE A 156 6.80 13.53 2.81
N LEU A 157 6.26 14.45 3.60
CA LEU A 157 6.38 15.90 3.37
C LEU A 157 7.85 16.36 3.42
N ASN A 158 8.60 15.93 4.44
CA ASN A 158 9.98 16.36 4.65
C ASN A 158 10.97 15.75 3.65
N ASN A 159 10.75 14.52 3.17
CA ASN A 159 11.71 13.85 2.29
C ASN A 159 11.41 13.99 0.80
N PHE A 160 10.13 14.12 0.42
CA PHE A 160 9.72 14.19 -0.98
C PHE A 160 9.17 15.56 -1.34
N VAL A 161 8.12 16.02 -0.66
CA VAL A 161 7.38 17.23 -1.07
C VAL A 161 8.22 18.50 -0.90
N SER A 162 9.04 18.57 0.14
CA SER A 162 10.02 19.65 0.36
C SER A 162 11.02 19.80 -0.79
N ARG A 163 11.21 18.74 -1.59
CA ARG A 163 12.09 18.70 -2.77
C ARG A 163 11.32 18.96 -4.08
N LYS A 164 10.14 19.57 -4.01
CA LYS A 164 9.28 19.91 -5.16
C LYS A 164 8.84 18.68 -5.97
N VAL A 165 8.45 17.63 -5.25
CA VAL A 165 7.89 16.39 -5.83
C VAL A 165 6.49 16.20 -5.30
N ILE A 166 5.53 15.89 -6.17
CA ILE A 166 4.21 15.43 -5.72
C ILE A 166 4.33 13.96 -5.35
N PHE A 167 3.86 13.61 -4.16
CA PHE A 167 3.82 12.24 -3.69
C PHE A 167 2.38 11.77 -3.61
N VAL A 168 2.07 10.66 -4.30
CA VAL A 168 0.75 10.03 -4.27
C VAL A 168 0.90 8.65 -3.61
N SER A 169 0.14 8.38 -2.56
CA SER A 169 0.04 7.03 -1.97
C SER A 169 -1.35 6.46 -2.21
N LEU A 170 -1.46 5.16 -2.48
CA LEU A 170 -2.75 4.51 -2.78
C LEU A 170 -2.91 3.17 -2.07
N ASN A 171 -4.16 2.83 -1.76
CA ASN A 171 -4.56 1.49 -1.35
C ASN A 171 -4.97 0.68 -2.59
N TYR A 172 -4.79 -0.64 -2.57
CA TYR A 172 -5.28 -1.59 -3.57
C TYR A 172 -5.78 -2.86 -2.87
N ARG A 173 -6.70 -3.62 -3.48
CA ARG A 173 -7.21 -4.84 -2.84
C ARG A 173 -6.11 -5.86 -2.58
N LEU A 174 -6.23 -6.55 -1.45
CA LEU A 174 -5.22 -7.46 -0.90
C LEU A 174 -5.76 -8.88 -0.76
N GLY A 175 -4.83 -9.83 -0.69
CA GLY A 175 -5.06 -11.25 -0.49
C GLY A 175 -6.14 -11.82 -1.40
N PRO A 176 -7.01 -12.72 -0.89
CA PRO A 176 -8.06 -13.32 -1.73
C PRO A 176 -9.00 -12.27 -2.34
N LEU A 177 -9.27 -11.15 -1.65
CA LEU A 177 -10.16 -10.11 -2.20
C LEU A 177 -9.56 -9.37 -3.40
N GLY A 178 -8.23 -9.36 -3.52
CA GLY A 178 -7.51 -8.75 -4.65
C GLY A 178 -7.00 -9.74 -5.70
N PHE A 179 -6.81 -11.02 -5.36
CA PHE A 179 -6.01 -11.93 -6.19
C PHE A 179 -6.60 -13.34 -6.37
N ILE A 180 -7.83 -13.59 -5.90
CA ILE A 180 -8.53 -14.84 -6.18
C ILE A 180 -8.78 -15.02 -7.69
N SER A 181 -8.72 -16.25 -8.18
CA SER A 181 -8.93 -16.56 -9.59
C SER A 181 -9.50 -17.97 -9.78
N THR A 182 -10.38 -18.12 -10.76
CA THR A 182 -10.90 -19.43 -11.19
C THR A 182 -10.13 -20.01 -12.38
N GLY A 183 -9.16 -19.27 -12.93
CA GLY A 183 -8.42 -19.66 -14.13
C GLY A 183 -9.23 -19.50 -15.43
N ASP A 184 -10.38 -18.85 -15.36
CA ASP A 184 -11.27 -18.57 -16.48
C ASP A 184 -11.73 -17.10 -16.48
N GLY A 185 -12.62 -16.75 -17.41
CA GLY A 185 -13.11 -15.38 -17.55
C GLY A 185 -14.09 -14.90 -16.47
N VAL A 186 -14.54 -15.75 -15.54
CA VAL A 186 -15.53 -15.37 -14.52
C VAL A 186 -14.86 -14.64 -13.36
N ILE A 187 -13.75 -15.19 -12.87
CA ILE A 187 -12.87 -14.55 -11.89
C ILE A 187 -11.43 -14.63 -12.44
N PRO A 188 -11.04 -13.71 -13.33
CA PRO A 188 -9.74 -13.79 -14.00
C PRO A 188 -8.55 -13.58 -13.05
N GLY A 189 -8.75 -12.90 -11.92
CA GLY A 189 -7.70 -12.55 -10.97
C GLY A 189 -7.08 -11.18 -11.20
N ASN A 190 -5.97 -10.90 -10.52
CA ASN A 190 -5.22 -9.64 -10.62
C ASN A 190 -6.02 -8.35 -10.34
N ASN A 191 -7.13 -8.43 -9.62
CA ASN A 191 -7.95 -7.27 -9.27
C ASN A 191 -7.15 -6.19 -8.52
N GLY A 192 -6.22 -6.59 -7.64
CA GLY A 192 -5.31 -5.66 -6.96
C GLY A 192 -4.35 -4.93 -7.92
N LEU A 193 -3.97 -5.53 -9.06
CA LEU A 193 -3.20 -4.84 -10.10
C LEU A 193 -4.09 -3.93 -10.95
N TRP A 194 -5.32 -4.36 -11.25
CA TRP A 194 -6.30 -3.52 -11.93
C TRP A 194 -6.64 -2.27 -11.12
N ASP A 195 -6.72 -2.38 -9.78
CA ASP A 195 -6.88 -1.25 -8.86
C ASP A 195 -5.75 -0.23 -9.04
N GLN A 196 -4.51 -0.70 -9.08
CA GLN A 196 -3.34 0.16 -9.29
C GLN A 196 -3.35 0.80 -10.68
N ILE A 197 -3.77 0.08 -11.72
CA ILE A 197 -3.92 0.64 -13.08
C ILE A 197 -4.96 1.75 -13.09
N LEU A 198 -6.10 1.57 -12.42
CA LEU A 198 -7.13 2.59 -12.36
C LEU A 198 -6.68 3.82 -11.54
N ALA A 199 -5.95 3.60 -10.44
CA ALA A 199 -5.31 4.68 -9.69
C ALA A 199 -4.30 5.45 -10.54
N LEU A 200 -3.48 4.78 -11.35
CA LEU A 200 -2.53 5.43 -12.25
C LEU A 200 -3.23 6.23 -13.35
N LYS A 201 -4.35 5.73 -13.90
CA LYS A 201 -5.20 6.49 -14.83
C LYS A 201 -5.76 7.74 -14.15
N TRP A 202 -6.21 7.62 -12.91
CA TRP A 202 -6.67 8.76 -12.13
C TRP A 202 -5.56 9.80 -11.94
N VAL A 203 -4.35 9.36 -11.57
CA VAL A 203 -3.19 10.26 -11.38
C VAL A 203 -2.84 10.96 -12.71
N LYS A 204 -2.73 10.21 -13.82
CA LYS A 204 -2.48 10.78 -15.15
C LYS A 204 -3.50 11.86 -15.51
N ALA A 205 -4.77 11.64 -15.22
CA ALA A 205 -5.84 12.59 -15.53
C ALA A 205 -5.85 13.81 -14.61
N ASN A 206 -5.51 13.65 -13.32
CA ASN A 206 -5.73 14.69 -12.30
C ASN A 206 -4.45 15.35 -11.76
N ALA A 207 -3.25 14.86 -12.10
CA ALA A 207 -1.98 15.39 -11.57
C ALA A 207 -1.83 16.91 -11.76
N HIS A 208 -2.25 17.42 -12.92
CA HIS A 208 -2.18 18.84 -13.26
C HIS A 208 -2.95 19.74 -12.27
N VAL A 209 -4.05 19.25 -11.68
CA VAL A 209 -4.85 19.96 -10.66
C VAL A 209 -4.02 20.25 -9.41
N PHE A 210 -3.04 19.39 -9.12
CA PHE A 210 -2.13 19.51 -7.99
C PHE A 210 -0.77 20.11 -8.38
N GLY A 211 -0.64 20.71 -9.58
CA GLY A 211 0.61 21.26 -10.11
C GLY A 211 1.58 20.19 -10.64
N GLY A 212 1.10 18.97 -10.88
CA GLY A 212 1.91 17.84 -11.34
C GLY A 212 2.00 17.73 -12.85
N ASP A 213 3.13 17.20 -13.34
CA ASP A 213 3.33 16.84 -14.74
C ASP A 213 2.81 15.42 -15.02
N PRO A 214 1.73 15.24 -15.81
CA PRO A 214 1.20 13.91 -16.15
C PRO A 214 2.14 13.09 -17.05
N ASP A 215 3.17 13.71 -17.65
CA ASP A 215 4.18 13.06 -18.47
C ASP A 215 5.51 12.83 -17.73
N ASN A 216 5.55 13.13 -16.43
CA ASN A 216 6.70 12.89 -15.56
C ASN A 216 6.31 12.18 -14.25
N ILE A 217 5.68 11.02 -14.41
CA ILE A 217 5.25 10.10 -13.34
C ILE A 217 6.29 8.98 -13.17
N SER A 218 6.73 8.78 -11.93
CA SER A 218 7.57 7.66 -11.52
C SER A 218 6.81 6.75 -10.55
N LEU A 219 6.84 5.45 -10.81
CA LEU A 219 6.24 4.47 -9.93
C LEU A 219 7.29 3.93 -8.97
N MET A 220 7.01 3.97 -7.68
CA MET A 220 7.96 3.60 -6.63
C MET A 220 7.29 2.63 -5.66
N GLY A 221 8.03 1.62 -5.21
CA GLY A 221 7.49 0.68 -4.23
C GLY A 221 8.56 -0.13 -3.52
N HIS A 222 8.15 -0.81 -2.45
CA HIS A 222 9.01 -1.66 -1.64
C HIS A 222 8.44 -3.09 -1.50
N GLY A 223 9.30 -4.11 -1.60
CA GLY A 223 8.90 -5.51 -1.51
C GLY A 223 7.88 -5.89 -2.58
N SER A 224 6.69 -6.36 -2.16
CA SER A 224 5.60 -6.63 -3.11
C SER A 224 5.10 -5.38 -3.85
N GLY A 225 5.28 -4.18 -3.30
CA GLY A 225 4.99 -2.93 -4.01
C GLY A 225 5.98 -2.63 -5.14
N ALA A 226 7.26 -2.98 -4.94
CA ALA A 226 8.25 -2.96 -6.01
C ALA A 226 7.93 -4.01 -7.08
N ALA A 227 7.53 -5.21 -6.66
CA ALA A 227 7.06 -6.25 -7.56
C ALA A 227 5.87 -5.78 -8.40
N CYS A 228 4.85 -5.15 -7.79
CA CYS A 228 3.74 -4.50 -8.49
C CYS A 228 4.24 -3.48 -9.53
N ALA A 229 5.13 -2.56 -9.15
CA ALA A 229 5.67 -1.56 -10.06
C ALA A 229 6.38 -2.19 -11.28
N SER A 230 7.14 -3.26 -11.04
CA SER A 230 7.79 -4.03 -12.10
C SER A 230 6.78 -4.78 -12.98
N LEU A 231 5.72 -5.37 -12.41
CA LEU A 231 4.67 -6.08 -13.15
C LEU A 231 3.87 -5.11 -14.04
N LEU A 232 3.55 -3.92 -13.51
CA LEU A 232 2.86 -2.88 -14.28
C LEU A 232 3.75 -2.36 -15.42
N ALA A 233 5.07 -2.28 -15.24
CA ALA A 233 5.99 -1.90 -16.33
C ALA A 233 6.01 -2.92 -17.48
N LEU A 234 5.76 -4.19 -17.17
CA LEU A 234 5.65 -5.26 -18.16
C LEU A 234 4.26 -5.32 -18.80
N SER A 235 3.22 -4.93 -18.08
CA SER A 235 1.83 -5.03 -18.53
C SER A 235 1.51 -4.12 -19.72
N PRO A 236 0.86 -4.64 -20.78
CA PRO A 236 0.29 -3.78 -21.82
C PRO A 236 -0.84 -2.88 -21.32
N ARG A 237 -1.46 -3.21 -20.18
CA ARG A 237 -2.59 -2.45 -19.63
C ARG A 237 -2.17 -1.16 -18.92
N ALA A 238 -0.89 -1.00 -18.60
CA ALA A 238 -0.35 0.19 -17.94
C ALA A 238 0.56 1.05 -18.86
N GLU A 239 0.62 0.74 -20.15
CA GLU A 239 1.47 1.45 -21.09
C GLU A 239 1.11 2.94 -21.20
N GLY A 240 2.11 3.81 -21.11
CA GLY A 240 1.94 5.27 -21.17
C GLY A 240 1.46 5.94 -19.88
N LEU A 241 1.16 5.17 -18.82
CA LEU A 241 0.69 5.72 -17.54
C LEU A 241 1.82 6.32 -16.68
N PHE A 242 3.06 5.86 -16.86
CA PHE A 242 4.24 6.36 -16.15
C PHE A 242 5.50 6.16 -17.01
N GLN A 243 6.60 6.82 -16.62
CA GLN A 243 7.82 6.88 -17.41
C GLN A 243 8.99 6.16 -16.75
N ARG A 244 8.99 5.96 -15.42
CA ARG A 244 10.11 5.39 -14.67
C ARG A 244 9.64 4.52 -13.52
N ILE A 245 10.48 3.58 -13.10
CA ILE A 245 10.23 2.76 -11.90
C ILE A 245 11.41 2.77 -10.93
N VAL A 246 11.09 2.77 -9.63
CA VAL A 246 12.04 2.63 -8.52
C VAL A 246 11.66 1.42 -7.70
N LEU A 247 12.52 0.40 -7.73
CA LEU A 247 12.28 -0.93 -7.21
C LEU A 247 13.13 -1.18 -5.96
N MET A 248 12.51 -1.12 -4.79
CA MET A 248 13.19 -1.36 -3.51
C MET A 248 12.91 -2.79 -3.04
N SER A 249 13.90 -3.67 -3.14
CA SER A 249 13.85 -5.04 -2.60
C SER A 249 12.70 -5.91 -3.13
N GLY A 250 12.38 -5.79 -4.43
CA GLY A 250 11.39 -6.65 -5.10
C GLY A 250 11.28 -6.38 -6.60
N THR A 251 10.94 -7.41 -7.38
CA THR A 251 10.78 -7.33 -8.84
C THR A 251 9.70 -8.28 -9.32
N ALA A 252 9.26 -8.14 -10.58
CA ALA A 252 8.33 -9.09 -11.21
C ALA A 252 8.91 -10.52 -11.35
N LEU A 253 10.24 -10.64 -11.32
CA LEU A 253 10.98 -11.91 -11.44
C LEU A 253 11.33 -12.53 -10.09
N SER A 254 10.90 -11.90 -8.99
CA SER A 254 11.14 -12.44 -7.66
C SER A 254 10.36 -13.75 -7.46
N PRO A 255 10.98 -14.80 -6.86
CA PRO A 255 10.29 -16.05 -6.59
C PRO A 255 9.00 -15.84 -5.78
N GLY A 256 7.92 -16.50 -6.21
CA GLY A 256 6.61 -16.42 -5.58
C GLY A 256 5.83 -15.12 -5.81
N THR A 257 6.34 -14.21 -6.66
CA THR A 257 5.60 -12.98 -7.04
C THR A 257 4.47 -13.26 -8.01
N VAL A 258 4.67 -14.14 -8.99
CA VAL A 258 3.63 -14.58 -9.93
C VAL A 258 3.49 -16.09 -9.82
N ARG A 259 2.27 -16.58 -9.55
CA ARG A 259 2.00 -18.00 -9.31
C ARG A 259 0.61 -18.37 -9.81
N ASP A 260 0.40 -19.62 -10.18
CA ASP A 260 -0.91 -20.19 -10.49
C ASP A 260 -1.65 -20.72 -9.24
N THR A 261 -1.00 -20.69 -8.07
CA THR A 261 -1.50 -21.23 -6.81
C THR A 261 -2.81 -20.61 -6.36
N ALA A 262 -3.06 -19.35 -6.72
CA ALA A 262 -4.32 -18.67 -6.42
C ALA A 262 -5.53 -19.46 -6.96
N ILE A 263 -5.40 -20.17 -8.08
CA ILE A 263 -6.49 -20.97 -8.66
C ILE A 263 -6.85 -22.15 -7.73
N ASN A 264 -5.85 -22.93 -7.32
CA ASN A 264 -6.10 -24.06 -6.42
C ASN A 264 -6.55 -23.60 -5.03
N ALA A 265 -6.00 -22.49 -4.52
CA ALA A 265 -6.41 -21.90 -3.25
C ALA A 265 -7.86 -21.37 -3.30
N THR A 266 -8.28 -20.82 -4.43
CA THR A 266 -9.67 -20.39 -4.69
C THR A 266 -10.65 -21.55 -4.53
N TRP A 267 -10.37 -22.69 -5.18
CA TRP A 267 -11.20 -23.90 -5.06
C TRP A 267 -11.08 -24.60 -3.69
N ALA A 268 -9.99 -24.37 -2.94
CA ALA A 268 -9.91 -24.82 -1.56
C ALA A 268 -10.83 -23.99 -0.63
N LEU A 269 -10.99 -22.69 -0.90
CA LEU A 269 -11.94 -21.84 -0.19
C LEU A 269 -13.39 -22.26 -0.42
N ASP A 270 -13.76 -22.75 -1.62
CA ASP A 270 -15.10 -23.32 -1.87
C ASP A 270 -15.47 -24.38 -0.83
N ARG A 271 -14.55 -25.34 -0.59
CA ARG A 271 -14.76 -26.43 0.36
C ARG A 271 -14.84 -25.93 1.80
N LYS A 272 -13.96 -25.00 2.17
CA LYS A 272 -13.92 -24.42 3.52
C LYS A 272 -15.18 -23.63 3.85
N LEU A 273 -15.64 -22.80 2.91
CA LEU A 273 -16.82 -21.95 3.06
C LEU A 273 -18.13 -22.69 2.77
N HIS A 274 -18.05 -24.00 2.51
CA HIS A 274 -19.18 -24.87 2.22
C HIS A 274 -20.06 -24.37 1.07
N CYS A 275 -19.45 -23.73 0.07
CA CYS A 275 -20.13 -23.19 -1.10
C CYS A 275 -20.65 -24.29 -2.05
N ARG A 276 -19.97 -25.45 -2.11
CA ARG A 276 -20.35 -26.62 -2.94
C ARG A 276 -20.59 -26.25 -4.41
N SER A 277 -19.79 -25.32 -4.94
CA SER A 277 -19.97 -24.81 -6.29
C SER A 277 -19.41 -25.79 -7.32
N PHE A 278 -20.12 -25.99 -8.43
CA PHE A 278 -19.69 -26.88 -9.52
C PHE A 278 -19.01 -26.13 -10.67
N ASN A 279 -19.12 -24.80 -10.69
CA ASN A 279 -18.54 -23.92 -11.69
C ASN A 279 -18.20 -22.54 -11.10
N SER A 280 -17.44 -21.75 -11.86
CA SER A 280 -16.93 -20.44 -11.44
C SER A 280 -18.02 -19.41 -11.17
N SER A 281 -19.16 -19.47 -11.87
CA SER A 281 -20.29 -18.55 -11.68
C SER A 281 -20.98 -18.79 -10.35
N GLU A 282 -21.28 -20.05 -10.01
CA GLU A 282 -21.81 -20.45 -8.71
C GLU A 282 -20.85 -20.06 -7.57
N LEU A 283 -19.55 -20.25 -7.80
CA LEU A 283 -18.52 -19.91 -6.83
C LEU A 283 -18.49 -18.41 -6.54
N LEU A 284 -18.51 -17.58 -7.60
CA LEU A 284 -18.57 -16.13 -7.48
C LEU A 284 -19.81 -15.67 -6.71
N GLU A 285 -20.98 -16.24 -7.02
CA GLU A 285 -22.23 -15.93 -6.32
C GLU A 285 -22.17 -16.32 -4.84
N CYS A 286 -21.56 -17.46 -4.52
CA CYS A 286 -21.37 -17.88 -3.13
C CYS A 286 -20.42 -16.92 -2.39
N PHE A 287 -19.24 -16.64 -2.94
CA PHE A 287 -18.24 -15.79 -2.29
C PHE A 287 -18.71 -14.35 -2.07
N ARG A 288 -19.58 -13.81 -2.93
CA ARG A 288 -20.20 -12.50 -2.70
C ARG A 288 -21.06 -12.45 -1.43
N LYS A 289 -21.54 -13.60 -0.94
CA LYS A 289 -22.39 -13.71 0.27
C LYS A 289 -21.59 -13.99 1.55
N GLN A 290 -20.32 -14.39 1.44
CA GLN A 290 -19.48 -14.75 2.60
C GLN A 290 -18.92 -13.51 3.30
N LEU A 291 -18.64 -13.61 4.59
CA LEU A 291 -18.01 -12.50 5.32
C LEU A 291 -16.56 -12.32 4.87
N LYS A 292 -16.09 -11.08 4.81
CA LYS A 292 -14.68 -10.78 4.45
C LYS A 292 -13.69 -11.52 5.33
N ASP A 293 -13.96 -11.65 6.62
CA ASP A 293 -13.05 -12.29 7.57
C ASP A 293 -12.96 -13.82 7.36
N GLU A 294 -14.04 -14.45 6.89
CA GLU A 294 -14.05 -15.87 6.53
C GLU A 294 -13.23 -16.12 5.26
N ILE A 295 -13.33 -15.23 4.27
CA ILE A 295 -12.54 -15.29 3.04
C ILE A 295 -11.06 -15.03 3.32
N LEU A 296 -10.75 -14.05 4.18
CA LEU A 296 -9.39 -13.73 4.60
C LEU A 296 -8.75 -14.87 5.41
N ASP A 297 -9.53 -15.76 5.99
CA ASP A 297 -9.01 -16.93 6.67
C ASP A 297 -8.60 -18.02 5.68
N VAL A 298 -7.47 -17.81 5.01
CA VAL A 298 -6.97 -18.70 3.96
C VAL A 298 -6.37 -19.98 4.54
N VAL A 299 -6.62 -21.11 3.87
CA VAL A 299 -5.91 -22.37 4.09
C VAL A 299 -4.76 -22.45 3.10
N ARG A 300 -3.53 -22.67 3.61
CA ARG A 300 -2.39 -22.93 2.73
C ARG A 300 -2.59 -24.25 2.00
N THR A 301 -2.44 -24.22 0.68
CA THR A 301 -2.48 -25.38 -0.19
C THR A 301 -1.09 -25.95 -0.47
N GLN A 302 -0.07 -25.10 -0.41
CA GLN A 302 1.34 -25.46 -0.51
C GLN A 302 2.08 -25.15 0.78
N TYR A 303 3.01 -26.04 1.15
CA TYR A 303 3.90 -25.87 2.29
C TYR A 303 5.25 -25.31 1.84
N ASP A 304 5.21 -24.07 1.34
CA ASP A 304 6.40 -23.29 1.01
C ASP A 304 6.39 -21.90 1.68
N ASP A 305 7.42 -21.11 1.41
CA ASP A 305 7.64 -19.80 2.01
C ASP A 305 6.94 -18.65 1.27
N TYR A 306 6.01 -18.97 0.36
CA TYR A 306 5.35 -17.99 -0.51
C TYR A 306 3.85 -17.91 -0.22
N GLU A 307 3.26 -16.78 -0.60
CA GLU A 307 1.83 -16.53 -0.44
C GLU A 307 1.03 -17.21 -1.56
N GLU A 308 -0.22 -17.55 -1.27
CA GLU A 308 -1.10 -18.25 -2.22
C GLU A 308 -1.81 -17.30 -3.17
N PHE A 309 -2.32 -16.19 -2.62
CA PHE A 309 -3.06 -15.17 -3.35
C PHE A 309 -2.13 -14.02 -3.75
N VAL A 310 -1.42 -14.26 -4.85
CA VAL A 310 -0.48 -13.32 -5.48
C VAL A 310 -0.89 -13.12 -6.95
N PRO A 311 -0.28 -12.18 -7.70
CA PRO A 311 -0.52 -12.05 -9.12
C PRO A 311 -0.40 -13.38 -9.89
N ILE A 312 -1.20 -13.53 -10.95
CA ILE A 312 -1.19 -14.70 -11.83
C ILE A 312 -0.98 -14.29 -13.29
N VAL A 313 -0.58 -15.22 -14.14
CA VAL A 313 -0.69 -15.05 -15.59
C VAL A 313 -2.16 -15.23 -15.98
N ASP A 314 -2.84 -14.14 -16.32
CA ASP A 314 -4.29 -14.08 -16.57
C ASP A 314 -4.64 -14.11 -18.07
N GLY A 315 -3.64 -14.35 -18.93
CA GLY A 315 -3.84 -14.65 -20.36
C GLY A 315 -4.18 -13.44 -21.23
N ILE A 316 -4.49 -13.69 -22.49
CA ILE A 316 -4.70 -12.64 -23.50
C ILE A 316 -5.79 -11.66 -23.03
N GLY A 317 -5.45 -10.37 -23.01
CA GLY A 317 -6.36 -9.31 -22.55
C GLY A 317 -6.32 -9.09 -21.03
N GLY A 318 -5.63 -9.91 -20.26
CA GLY A 318 -5.36 -9.68 -18.84
C GLY A 318 -4.33 -8.59 -18.58
N VAL A 319 -3.95 -8.43 -17.30
CA VAL A 319 -2.84 -7.56 -16.87
C VAL A 319 -1.51 -8.19 -17.26
N LEU A 320 -1.38 -9.51 -17.09
CA LEU A 320 -0.18 -10.30 -17.33
C LEU A 320 -0.53 -11.41 -18.33
N PRO A 321 -0.48 -11.12 -19.64
CA PRO A 321 -0.91 -12.09 -20.65
C PRO A 321 0.03 -13.29 -20.77
N GLU A 322 1.28 -13.15 -20.32
CA GLU A 322 2.33 -14.18 -20.35
C GLU A 322 3.18 -14.06 -19.09
N SER A 323 4.15 -14.96 -18.93
CA SER A 323 5.08 -14.91 -17.79
C SER A 323 5.91 -13.61 -17.80
N PRO A 324 6.29 -13.09 -16.62
CA PRO A 324 7.15 -11.91 -16.53
C PRO A 324 8.46 -12.02 -17.33
N GLU A 325 9.07 -13.20 -17.39
CA GLU A 325 10.29 -13.47 -18.17
C GLU A 325 10.06 -13.25 -19.66
N MET A 326 8.94 -13.76 -20.19
CA MET A 326 8.58 -13.59 -21.59
C MET A 326 8.28 -12.12 -21.89
N LEU A 327 7.46 -11.47 -21.07
CA LEU A 327 7.14 -10.05 -21.22
C LEU A 327 8.41 -9.19 -21.21
N ALA A 328 9.37 -9.47 -20.32
CA ALA A 328 10.61 -8.71 -20.22
C ALA A 328 11.47 -8.77 -21.49
N SER A 329 11.30 -9.78 -22.34
CA SER A 329 12.07 -9.95 -23.58
C SER A 329 11.66 -8.98 -24.70
N TYR A 330 10.40 -8.55 -24.75
CA TYR A 330 9.86 -7.76 -25.87
C TYR A 330 9.11 -6.49 -25.48
N ARG A 331 8.69 -6.33 -24.22
CA ARG A 331 7.97 -5.14 -23.76
C ARG A 331 8.89 -3.92 -23.71
N ARG A 332 8.28 -2.73 -23.74
CA ARG A 332 8.98 -1.45 -23.78
C ARG A 332 9.93 -1.28 -22.59
N LYS A 333 11.17 -0.93 -22.87
CA LYS A 333 12.16 -0.58 -21.84
C LYS A 333 11.90 0.84 -21.32
N ILE A 334 11.90 1.00 -20.00
CA ILE A 334 11.80 2.29 -19.30
C ILE A 334 12.97 2.41 -18.31
N PRO A 335 13.37 3.62 -17.89
CA PRO A 335 14.38 3.79 -16.85
C PRO A 335 13.98 3.11 -15.53
N ILE A 336 14.92 2.34 -14.97
CA ILE A 336 14.76 1.57 -13.73
C ILE A 336 15.86 1.99 -12.76
N MET A 337 15.48 2.33 -11.53
CA MET A 337 16.37 2.30 -10.38
C MET A 337 15.99 1.08 -9.53
N VAL A 338 16.93 0.19 -9.25
CA VAL A 338 16.69 -1.02 -8.46
C VAL A 338 17.76 -1.16 -7.38
N GLY A 339 17.37 -1.63 -6.21
CA GLY A 339 18.29 -1.87 -5.10
C GLY A 339 17.76 -2.87 -4.10
N THR A 340 18.67 -3.47 -3.35
CA THR A 340 18.40 -4.38 -2.24
C THR A 340 19.19 -3.93 -1.01
N THR A 341 18.79 -4.39 0.16
CA THR A 341 19.56 -4.28 1.39
C THR A 341 20.60 -5.40 1.47
N ARG A 342 21.62 -5.22 2.32
CA ARG A 342 22.70 -6.22 2.51
C ARG A 342 22.18 -7.57 3.03
N ASP A 343 21.18 -7.52 3.91
CA ASP A 343 20.76 -8.64 4.76
C ASP A 343 19.24 -8.91 4.67
N GLU A 344 18.66 -8.90 3.44
CA GLU A 344 17.20 -9.03 3.15
C GLU A 344 16.50 -10.14 3.94
N SER A 345 17.10 -11.33 4.00
CA SER A 345 16.47 -12.52 4.59
C SER A 345 16.45 -12.51 6.13
N THR A 346 17.19 -11.61 6.78
CA THR A 346 17.27 -11.55 8.25
C THR A 346 15.91 -11.32 8.89
N LEU A 347 15.07 -10.52 8.23
CA LEU A 347 13.70 -10.22 8.68
C LEU A 347 12.82 -11.50 8.72
N ARG A 348 13.02 -12.41 7.76
CA ARG A 348 12.27 -13.69 7.69
C ARG A 348 12.77 -14.70 8.72
N ILE A 349 14.08 -14.75 8.96
CA ILE A 349 14.68 -15.65 9.96
C ILE A 349 14.20 -15.29 11.38
N GLY A 350 14.19 -13.99 11.72
CA GLY A 350 13.69 -13.52 13.02
C GLY A 350 12.22 -13.86 13.27
N MET A 351 11.35 -13.69 12.27
CA MET A 351 9.93 -14.03 12.39
C MET A 351 9.68 -15.55 12.47
N SER A 352 10.40 -16.36 11.68
CA SER A 352 10.24 -17.82 11.72
C SER A 352 10.75 -18.43 13.04
N ALA A 353 11.80 -17.88 13.64
CA ALA A 353 12.34 -18.36 14.92
C ALA A 353 11.37 -18.09 16.09
N TYR A 354 10.73 -16.92 16.10
CA TYR A 354 9.75 -16.54 17.12
C TYR A 354 8.49 -17.42 17.09
N VAL A 355 8.09 -17.87 15.90
CA VAL A 355 6.89 -18.71 15.70
C VAL A 355 7.15 -20.20 16.01
N ARG A 356 8.35 -20.73 15.73
CA ARG A 356 8.68 -22.15 15.98
C ARG A 356 9.15 -22.45 17.41
N PHE A 357 9.71 -21.48 18.13
CA PHE A 357 10.22 -21.69 19.49
C PHE A 357 9.85 -20.52 20.42
N PRO A 358 8.60 -20.46 20.91
CA PRO A 358 8.13 -19.37 21.76
C PRO A 358 8.87 -19.24 23.12
N LEU A 359 9.66 -20.25 23.51
CA LEU A 359 10.47 -20.26 24.73
C LEU A 359 11.91 -19.76 24.53
N LEU A 360 12.38 -19.60 23.29
CA LEU A 360 13.68 -18.99 23.01
C LEU A 360 13.47 -17.50 22.81
N LYS A 361 13.47 -16.75 23.92
CA LYS A 361 13.62 -15.29 23.89
C LYS A 361 15.00 -14.96 23.33
N PHE A 362 15.13 -14.84 22.01
CA PHE A 362 16.28 -14.17 21.44
C PHE A 362 16.09 -12.67 21.68
N SER A 363 16.95 -12.10 22.52
CA SER A 363 17.08 -10.66 22.62
C SER A 363 17.62 -10.12 21.29
N LEU A 364 17.25 -8.91 20.90
CA LEU A 364 17.86 -8.18 19.76
C LEU A 364 19.41 -8.13 19.88
N THR A 365 19.94 -8.24 21.09
CA THR A 365 21.40 -8.39 21.33
C THR A 365 21.97 -9.72 20.86
N ASP A 366 21.22 -10.82 20.91
CA ASP A 366 21.72 -12.16 20.58
C ASP A 366 21.88 -12.35 19.06
N LEU A 367 21.03 -11.67 18.27
CA LEU A 367 21.15 -11.60 16.80
C LEU A 367 22.33 -10.74 16.35
N LEU A 368 22.69 -9.70 17.11
CA LEU A 368 23.90 -8.90 16.86
C LEU A 368 25.19 -9.70 17.10
N PHE A 369 25.18 -10.68 18.01
CA PHE A 369 26.34 -11.52 18.29
C PHE A 369 26.67 -12.53 17.19
N LEU A 370 25.71 -12.94 16.35
CA LEU A 370 26.00 -13.79 15.19
C LEU A 370 26.81 -13.03 14.11
N LYS A 371 26.69 -11.70 14.05
CA LYS A 371 27.48 -10.84 13.15
C LYS A 371 28.95 -10.76 13.59
N ALA A 372 29.20 -10.76 14.91
CA ALA A 372 30.55 -10.64 15.47
C ALA A 372 31.43 -11.91 15.31
N ARG A 373 30.85 -13.07 14.98
CA ARG A 373 31.62 -14.31 14.74
C ARG A 373 32.02 -14.55 13.29
N SER A 374 31.57 -13.74 12.34
CA SER A 374 31.97 -13.88 10.92
C SER A 374 33.12 -12.95 10.50
N GLU A 375 33.50 -11.99 11.35
CA GLU A 375 34.66 -11.09 11.10
C GLU A 375 35.94 -11.53 11.83
N SER A 376 35.98 -12.78 12.33
CA SER A 376 37.20 -13.42 12.80
C SER A 376 37.49 -14.71 12.04
N LYS A 377 37.93 -14.56 10.79
CA LYS A 377 38.91 -15.46 10.14
C LYS A 377 39.51 -14.80 8.90
#